data_AF-A0A8S0Z881-F1
#
_entry.id   AF-A0A8S0Z881-F1
#
_cell.length_a   1.000
_cell.length_b   1.000
_cell.length_c   1.000
_cell.angle_alpha   90.00
_cell.angle_beta   90.00
_cell.angle_gamma   90.00
#
_symmetry.space_group_name_H-M   'P 1'
#
loop_
_entity.id
_entity.type
_entity.pdbx_description
1 polymer ?
#
loop_
_entity_poly.entity_id
_entity_poly.type
_entity_poly.pdbx_seq_one_letter_code
_entity_poly.pdbx_strand_id
1 'polypeptide(L)'
;MDSNDILDDKDNGPEVQINFPSSVMSRIEEMMGGTEQFDSAEFDAVAYINRVFPTEQSLSGVESAASRCEFHLAGVEHDIRRLVRAQAEQREAGQNALLEAQRCIAELALQVADINKKAERSESMVREITSEIKQLDCAKSNLTAAITALNHLHMLVGGVDKLRTMTRNRQYKEIVLPMQAIMEVLHHFECYREIRELSSLRDQVHAIRTDLASQIRADFKDAFTTGSKSTISHRTLSEACGVVDILEPKVKQELLKWFINVQLQEYQHLFSPEQECAWISFVERRYAWLKRHLLAFEESLGNVFPHTWKLSEAITQQFCKMTKTELSNIMASRRNEVDVKLLLYAIQKTYNFELLLHKRFIGKIFN
;
A
#
# COMPACT_ATOMS: atom_id res chain seq x y z
N MET A 1 63.24 56.15 -0.77
CA MET A 1 62.82 56.22 0.64
C MET A 1 61.52 55.44 0.65
N ASP A 2 61.50 54.15 0.93
CA ASP A 2 62.02 53.44 2.10
C ASP A 2 62.63 52.08 1.67
N SER A 3 63.89 51.76 1.97
CA SER A 3 64.43 51.24 3.25
C SER A 3 64.03 49.78 3.53
N ASN A 4 65.05 48.93 3.38
CA ASN A 4 65.22 47.53 3.77
C ASN A 4 64.38 47.04 4.96
N ASP A 5 63.89 45.79 4.85
CA ASP A 5 64.27 44.74 5.81
C ASP A 5 64.09 43.36 5.18
N ILE A 6 65.23 42.74 4.87
CA ILE A 6 65.36 41.32 4.54
C ILE A 6 65.50 40.60 5.88
N LEU A 7 64.46 39.88 6.30
CA LEU A 7 64.54 38.98 7.45
C LEU A 7 65.13 37.66 6.97
N ASP A 8 66.38 37.41 7.36
CA ASP A 8 67.02 36.09 7.37
C ASP A 8 66.15 35.11 8.17
N ASP A 9 65.46 34.23 7.46
CA ASP A 9 64.73 33.10 8.03
C ASP A 9 65.76 32.08 8.50
N LYS A 10 66.18 32.20 9.77
CA LYS A 10 66.99 31.19 10.44
C LYS A 10 66.14 29.91 10.56
N ASP A 11 66.56 28.93 9.78
CA ASP A 11 66.25 27.50 9.87
C ASP A 11 66.41 26.99 11.32
N ASN A 12 65.38 27.19 12.14
CA ASN A 12 65.18 26.54 13.42
C ASN A 12 64.06 25.51 13.22
N GLY A 13 64.43 24.34 12.72
CA GLY A 13 63.58 23.15 12.83
C GLY A 13 63.16 22.95 14.30
N PRO A 14 61.97 22.41 14.58
CA PRO A 14 61.48 22.28 15.94
C PRO A 14 62.45 21.39 16.74
N GLU A 15 62.95 21.89 17.87
CA GLU A 15 63.58 21.05 18.89
C GLU A 15 62.51 20.08 19.39
N VAL A 16 62.50 18.88 18.81
CA VAL A 16 61.68 17.77 19.32
C VAL A 16 62.31 17.36 20.65
N GLN A 17 61.81 17.91 21.75
CA GLN A 17 62.07 17.37 23.08
C GLN A 17 61.41 15.98 23.16
N ILE A 18 62.21 14.94 22.91
CA ILE A 18 61.79 13.56 23.07
C ILE A 18 61.75 13.26 24.57
N ASN A 19 60.57 13.42 25.19
CA ASN A 19 60.37 13.11 26.60
C ASN A 19 59.99 11.63 26.74
N PHE A 20 60.96 10.78 27.10
CA PHE A 20 60.73 9.34 27.22
C PHE A 20 59.88 9.01 28.47
N PRO A 21 58.87 8.12 28.37
CA PRO A 21 58.14 7.62 29.53
C PRO A 21 59.09 6.97 30.56
N SER A 22 58.75 7.06 31.85
CA SER A 22 59.57 6.51 32.95
C SER A 22 59.90 5.01 32.80
N SER A 23 59.01 4.22 32.16
CA SER A 23 59.29 2.81 31.88
C SER A 23 60.35 2.61 30.80
N VAL A 24 60.48 3.54 29.85
CA VAL A 24 61.49 3.51 28.79
C VAL A 24 62.83 3.94 29.36
N MET A 25 62.85 4.99 30.20
CA MET A 25 64.05 5.38 30.94
C MET A 25 64.58 4.24 31.81
N SER A 26 63.70 3.58 32.56
CA SER A 26 64.07 2.44 33.41
C SER A 26 64.57 1.24 32.61
N ARG A 27 63.99 0.96 31.43
CA ARG A 27 64.48 -0.08 30.51
C ARG A 27 65.83 0.27 29.86
N ILE A 28 66.06 1.54 29.55
CA ILE A 28 67.35 2.02 29.05
C ILE A 28 68.41 1.82 30.13
N GLU A 29 68.14 2.21 31.39
CA GLU A 29 69.02 1.95 32.54
C GLU A 29 69.30 0.46 32.76
N GLU A 30 68.29 -0.41 32.57
CA GLU A 30 68.44 -1.87 32.67
C GLU A 30 69.29 -2.44 31.51
N MET A 31 69.12 -1.91 30.29
CA MET A 31 69.88 -2.31 29.10
C MET A 31 71.32 -1.80 29.09
N MET A 32 71.61 -0.70 29.78
CA MET A 32 72.97 -0.21 29.98
C MET A 32 73.80 -1.05 30.96
N GLY A 33 73.24 -2.14 31.49
CA GLY A 33 74.03 -3.19 32.16
C GLY A 33 74.77 -2.69 33.38
N GLY A 34 74.05 -2.46 34.48
CA GLY A 34 74.61 -2.36 35.83
C GLY A 34 75.79 -1.41 35.99
N THR A 35 75.50 -0.10 36.04
CA THR A 35 76.36 1.00 36.55
C THR A 35 77.84 0.61 36.65
N GLU A 36 78.57 0.75 35.55
CA GLU A 36 80.01 0.89 35.66
C GLU A 36 80.28 2.02 36.65
N GLN A 37 81.16 1.80 37.63
CA GLN A 37 81.43 2.73 38.73
C GLN A 37 81.83 4.15 38.28
N PHE A 38 82.11 4.32 36.98
CA PHE A 38 82.49 5.55 36.32
C PHE A 38 81.30 6.40 35.84
N ASP A 39 80.08 5.85 35.77
CA ASP A 39 78.91 6.55 35.22
C ASP A 39 78.11 7.36 36.25
N SER A 40 78.49 7.32 37.54
CA SER A 40 77.83 8.12 38.58
C SER A 40 78.29 9.58 38.52
N ALA A 41 77.35 10.53 38.56
CA ALA A 41 77.66 11.96 38.62
C ALA A 41 78.48 12.39 39.85
N GLU A 42 78.56 11.55 40.88
CA GLU A 42 79.35 11.73 42.12
C GLU A 42 80.63 10.88 42.15
N PHE A 43 81.19 10.51 41.00
CA PHE A 43 82.42 9.71 40.97
C PHE A 43 83.60 10.47 41.60
N ASP A 44 84.05 10.01 42.77
CA ASP A 44 85.26 10.51 43.43
C ASP A 44 86.47 9.68 43.00
N ALA A 45 87.26 10.25 42.08
CA ALA A 45 88.49 9.67 41.58
C ALA A 45 89.51 9.37 42.69
N VAL A 46 89.56 10.19 43.74
CA VAL A 46 90.53 10.03 44.84
C VAL A 46 90.12 8.87 45.74
N ALA A 47 88.83 8.77 46.10
CA ALA A 47 88.31 7.64 46.85
C ALA A 47 88.45 6.32 46.06
N TYR A 48 88.24 6.35 44.74
CA TYR A 48 88.42 5.19 43.88
C TYR A 48 89.89 4.73 43.84
N ILE A 49 90.83 5.64 43.61
CA ILE A 49 92.28 5.34 43.59
C ILE A 49 92.71 4.74 44.95
N ASN A 50 92.28 5.34 46.06
CA ASN A 50 92.59 4.86 47.41
C ASN A 50 91.97 3.47 47.71
N ARG A 51 90.83 3.14 47.08
CA ARG A 51 90.21 1.81 47.20
C ARG A 51 90.90 0.76 46.33
N VAL A 52 91.39 1.13 45.15
CA VAL A 52 92.11 0.24 44.23
C VAL A 52 93.54 -0.01 44.72
N PHE A 53 94.15 0.97 45.39
CA PHE A 53 95.50 0.87 45.97
C PHE A 53 95.51 1.25 47.46
N PRO A 54 94.99 0.40 48.36
CA PRO A 54 94.87 0.73 49.78
C PRO A 54 96.18 0.61 50.57
N THR A 55 97.23 -0.04 50.04
CA THR A 55 98.53 -0.19 50.71
C THR A 55 99.70 0.02 49.75
N GLU A 56 100.87 0.44 50.25
CA GLU A 56 102.06 0.75 49.43
C GLU A 56 102.56 -0.43 48.59
N GLN A 57 102.30 -1.68 49.00
CA GLN A 57 102.65 -2.87 48.20
C GLN A 57 101.76 -3.03 46.96
N SER A 58 100.50 -2.55 47.00
CA SER A 58 99.58 -2.57 45.86
C SER A 58 100.00 -1.63 44.72
N LEU A 59 100.87 -0.64 45.00
CA LEU A 59 101.42 0.28 43.99
C LEU A 59 102.26 -0.43 42.91
N SER A 60 102.77 -1.63 43.19
CA SER A 60 103.47 -2.47 42.22
C SER A 60 102.60 -2.89 41.02
N GLY A 61 101.27 -2.90 41.16
CA GLY A 61 100.33 -3.24 40.10
C GLY A 61 99.76 -2.03 39.35
N VAL A 62 100.23 -0.81 39.65
CA VAL A 62 99.70 0.44 39.08
C VAL A 62 99.82 0.44 37.56
N GLU A 63 100.95 -0.02 37.03
CA GLU A 63 101.18 -0.02 35.59
C GLU A 63 100.23 -1.00 34.87
N SER A 64 99.95 -2.17 35.47
CA SER A 64 98.96 -3.12 34.93
C SER A 64 97.52 -2.58 35.02
N ALA A 65 97.17 -1.89 36.10
CA ALA A 65 95.86 -1.27 36.26
C ALA A 65 95.68 -0.06 35.32
N ALA A 66 96.73 0.73 35.11
CA ALA A 66 96.78 1.81 34.13
C ALA A 66 96.61 1.26 32.72
N SER A 67 97.36 0.23 32.33
CA SER A 67 97.20 -0.43 31.02
C SER A 67 95.81 -1.04 30.83
N ARG A 68 95.17 -1.56 31.90
CA ARG A 68 93.79 -2.05 31.83
C ARG A 68 92.78 -0.93 31.65
N CYS A 69 92.98 0.21 32.32
CA CYS A 69 92.14 1.40 32.13
C CYS A 69 92.35 2.00 30.73
N GLU A 70 93.57 2.05 30.22
CA GLU A 70 93.89 2.49 28.86
C GLU A 70 93.27 1.55 27.81
N PHE A 71 93.30 0.24 28.03
CA PHE A 71 92.64 -0.73 27.17
C PHE A 71 91.11 -0.57 27.18
N HIS A 72 90.51 -0.36 28.37
CA HIS A 72 89.08 -0.09 28.50
C HIS A 72 88.69 1.22 27.84
N LEU A 73 89.48 2.28 28.04
CA LEU A 73 89.29 3.59 27.42
C LEU A 73 89.38 3.48 25.90
N ALA A 74 90.36 2.74 25.36
CA ALA A 74 90.48 2.50 23.93
C ALA A 74 89.29 1.68 23.37
N GLY A 75 88.77 0.72 24.15
CA GLY A 75 87.57 -0.05 23.81
C GLY A 75 86.32 0.83 23.75
N VAL A 76 86.07 1.62 24.80
CA VAL A 76 84.96 2.57 24.88
C VAL A 76 85.08 3.63 23.78
N GLU A 77 86.27 4.16 23.51
CA GLU A 77 86.48 5.14 22.45
C GLU A 77 86.23 4.53 21.05
N HIS A 78 86.59 3.26 20.84
CA HIS A 78 86.25 2.54 19.61
C HIS A 78 84.74 2.33 19.46
N ASP A 79 84.05 1.93 20.54
CA ASP A 79 82.61 1.73 20.56
C ASP A 79 81.84 3.04 20.35
N ILE A 80 82.26 4.14 20.99
CA ILE A 80 81.72 5.49 20.77
C ILE A 80 81.88 5.86 19.29
N ARG A 81 83.08 5.71 18.72
CA ARG A 81 83.30 6.02 17.30
C ARG A 81 82.44 5.16 16.37
N ARG A 82 82.23 3.88 16.68
CA ARG A 82 81.33 3.00 15.92
C ARG A 82 79.89 3.46 16.03
N LEU A 83 79.40 3.76 17.24
CA LEU A 83 78.03 4.19 17.49
C LEU A 83 77.74 5.55 16.87
N VAL A 84 78.67 6.51 16.93
CA VAL A 84 78.51 7.83 16.30
C VAL A 84 78.40 7.70 14.77
N ARG A 85 79.19 6.81 14.15
CA ARG A 85 79.08 6.53 12.71
C ARG A 85 77.76 5.86 12.36
N ALA A 86 77.39 4.81 13.09
CA ALA A 86 76.12 4.12 12.90
C ALA A 86 74.90 5.06 13.10
N GLN A 87 74.98 5.97 14.09
CA GLN A 87 73.94 6.97 14.34
C GLN A 87 73.88 8.01 13.22
N ALA A 88 75.02 8.44 12.67
CA ALA A 88 75.04 9.36 11.52
C ALA A 88 74.39 8.71 10.28
N GLU A 89 74.77 7.47 9.97
CA GLU A 89 74.18 6.70 8.87
C GLU A 89 72.68 6.47 9.07
N GLN A 90 72.26 6.12 10.30
CA GLN A 90 70.86 5.87 10.59
C GLN A 90 70.02 7.15 10.67
N ARG A 91 70.60 8.28 11.06
CA ARG A 91 69.96 9.60 10.99
C ARG A 91 69.73 10.03 9.55
N GLU A 92 70.71 9.83 8.68
CA GLU A 92 70.59 10.12 7.25
C GLU A 92 69.53 9.23 6.60
N ALA A 93 69.58 7.91 6.85
CA ALA A 93 68.56 6.97 6.38
C ALA A 93 67.16 7.32 6.91
N GLY A 94 67.06 7.71 8.19
CA GLY A 94 65.82 8.15 8.81
C GLY A 94 65.25 9.44 8.19
N GLN A 95 66.10 10.44 7.95
CA GLN A 95 65.69 11.68 7.26
C GLN A 95 65.22 11.40 5.83
N ASN A 96 65.94 10.56 5.09
CA ASN A 96 65.56 10.17 3.74
C ASN A 96 64.21 9.43 3.70
N ALA A 97 63.99 8.48 4.62
CA ALA A 97 62.72 7.79 4.75
C ALA A 97 61.56 8.74 5.12
N LEU A 98 61.82 9.76 5.94
CA LEU A 98 60.82 10.74 6.35
C LEU A 98 60.45 11.69 5.20
N LEU A 99 61.43 12.14 4.43
CA LEU A 99 61.22 12.92 3.20
C LEU A 99 60.44 12.11 2.16
N GLU A 100 60.77 10.83 1.99
CA GLU A 100 60.05 9.95 1.06
C GLU A 100 58.61 9.70 1.52
N ALA A 101 58.38 9.49 2.81
CA ALA A 101 57.04 9.40 3.39
C ALA A 101 56.23 10.69 3.19
N GLN A 102 56.82 11.86 3.42
CA GLN A 102 56.17 13.15 3.16
C GLN A 102 55.78 13.31 1.68
N ARG A 103 56.66 12.91 0.76
CA ARG A 103 56.35 12.92 -0.68
C ARG A 103 55.19 11.98 -1.02
N CYS A 104 55.21 10.75 -0.53
CA CYS A 104 54.14 9.79 -0.75
C CYS A 104 52.79 10.27 -0.16
N ILE A 105 52.80 10.92 1.00
CA ILE A 105 51.60 11.52 1.60
C ILE A 105 51.08 12.66 0.73
N ALA A 106 51.95 13.53 0.21
CA ALA A 106 51.56 14.60 -0.70
C ALA A 106 50.96 14.05 -2.01
N GLU A 107 51.56 13.02 -2.59
CA GLU A 107 51.03 12.34 -3.77
C GLU A 107 49.67 11.69 -3.49
N LEU A 108 49.50 11.03 -2.33
CA LEU A 108 48.23 10.44 -1.93
C LEU A 108 47.16 11.51 -1.75
N ALA A 109 47.48 12.65 -1.12
CA ALA A 109 46.55 13.76 -0.96
C ALA A 109 46.07 14.29 -2.31
N LEU A 110 46.96 14.40 -3.29
CA LEU A 110 46.61 14.76 -4.66
C LEU A 110 45.71 13.72 -5.33
N GLN A 111 46.01 12.43 -5.17
CA GLN A 111 45.18 11.35 -5.72
C GLN A 111 43.78 11.34 -5.08
N VAL A 112 43.69 11.51 -3.77
CA VAL A 112 42.39 11.60 -3.05
C VAL A 112 41.60 12.81 -3.53
N ALA A 113 42.24 13.96 -3.74
CA ALA A 113 41.58 15.14 -4.29
C ALA A 113 41.05 14.91 -5.71
N ASP A 114 41.81 14.23 -6.57
CA ASP A 114 41.36 13.87 -7.93
C ASP A 114 40.21 12.86 -7.91
N ILE A 115 40.25 11.86 -7.03
CA ILE A 115 39.16 10.89 -6.82
C ILE A 115 37.90 11.61 -6.35
N ASN A 116 37.99 12.49 -5.36
CA ASN A 116 36.84 13.26 -4.88
C ASN A 116 36.25 14.13 -5.99
N LYS A 117 37.08 14.79 -6.80
CA LYS A 117 36.62 15.58 -7.94
C LYS A 117 35.94 14.74 -9.02
N LYS A 118 36.45 13.52 -9.28
CA LYS A 118 35.80 12.56 -10.18
C LYS A 118 34.48 12.04 -9.61
N ALA A 119 34.43 11.77 -8.31
CA ALA A 119 33.21 11.34 -7.62
C ALA A 119 32.13 12.43 -7.66
N GLU A 120 32.47 13.69 -7.40
CA GLU A 120 31.55 14.82 -7.47
C GLU A 120 30.99 15.03 -8.89
N ARG A 121 31.84 14.92 -9.91
CA ARG A 121 31.40 14.93 -11.32
C ARG A 121 30.47 13.76 -11.63
N SER A 122 30.79 12.56 -11.14
CA SER A 122 29.95 11.36 -11.32
C SER A 122 28.61 11.51 -10.60
N GLU A 123 28.59 12.08 -9.40
CA GLU A 123 27.36 12.35 -8.65
C GLU A 123 26.47 13.34 -9.39
N SER A 124 27.05 14.45 -9.89
CA SER A 124 26.32 15.43 -10.68
C SER A 124 25.73 14.81 -11.94
N MET A 125 26.50 14.00 -12.65
CA MET A 125 26.03 13.29 -13.85
C MET A 125 24.87 12.32 -13.53
N VAL A 126 24.98 11.54 -12.44
CA VAL A 126 23.90 10.63 -12.02
C VAL A 126 22.65 11.39 -11.59
N ARG A 127 22.81 12.54 -10.91
CA ARG A 127 21.69 13.40 -10.53
C ARG A 127 20.95 13.96 -11.74
N GLU A 128 21.68 14.34 -12.79
CA GLU A 128 21.09 14.80 -14.06
C GLU A 128 20.31 13.67 -14.75
N ILE A 129 20.93 12.48 -14.89
CA ILE A 129 20.30 11.30 -15.48
C ILE A 129 19.00 10.93 -14.73
N THR A 130 19.05 10.90 -13.40
CA THR A 130 17.86 10.55 -12.60
C THR A 130 16.75 11.61 -12.66
N SER A 131 17.11 12.88 -12.83
CA SER A 131 16.15 13.95 -13.09
C SER A 131 15.46 13.79 -14.44
N GLU A 132 16.22 13.49 -15.51
CA GLU A 132 15.67 13.23 -16.84
C GLU A 132 14.76 12.00 -16.86
N ILE A 133 15.16 10.90 -16.20
CA ILE A 133 14.33 9.69 -16.07
C ILE A 133 13.00 10.03 -15.40
N LYS A 134 13.03 10.83 -14.33
CA LYS A 134 11.80 11.26 -13.66
C LYS A 134 10.90 12.09 -14.58
N GLN A 135 11.48 13.01 -15.36
CA GLN A 135 10.71 13.77 -16.33
C GLN A 135 10.09 12.88 -17.41
N LEU A 136 10.84 11.87 -17.89
CA LEU A 136 10.35 10.90 -18.85
C LEU A 136 9.20 10.05 -18.28
N ASP A 137 9.31 9.61 -17.03
CA ASP A 137 8.24 8.88 -16.35
C ASP A 137 6.99 9.73 -16.16
N CYS A 138 7.14 11.01 -15.79
CA CYS A 138 6.03 11.95 -15.75
C CYS A 138 5.38 12.12 -17.13
N ALA A 139 6.18 12.28 -18.19
CA ALA A 139 5.68 12.39 -19.56
C ALA A 139 4.95 11.11 -20.00
N LYS A 140 5.52 9.94 -19.72
CA LYS A 140 4.89 8.64 -20.00
C LYS A 140 3.58 8.46 -19.25
N SER A 141 3.53 8.83 -17.97
CA SER A 141 2.31 8.77 -17.15
C SER A 141 1.23 9.68 -17.72
N ASN A 142 1.57 10.94 -18.02
CA ASN A 142 0.65 11.92 -18.61
C ASN A 142 0.12 11.46 -19.98
N LEU A 143 1.00 10.94 -20.84
CA LEU A 143 0.61 10.40 -22.15
C LEU A 143 -0.31 9.20 -22.00
N THR A 144 -0.01 8.29 -21.06
CA THR A 144 -0.85 7.12 -20.78
C THR A 144 -2.23 7.56 -20.30
N ALA A 145 -2.29 8.51 -19.36
CA ALA A 145 -3.54 9.08 -18.87
C ALA A 145 -4.36 9.74 -19.99
N ALA A 146 -3.70 10.51 -20.87
CA ALA A 146 -4.34 11.16 -22.01
C ALA A 146 -4.89 10.15 -23.03
N ILE A 147 -4.13 9.10 -23.36
CA ILE A 147 -4.57 8.03 -24.27
C ILE A 147 -5.77 7.29 -23.67
N THR A 148 -5.71 6.92 -22.39
CA THR A 148 -6.81 6.24 -21.71
C THR A 148 -8.07 7.12 -21.68
N ALA A 149 -7.94 8.40 -21.34
CA ALA A 149 -9.06 9.34 -21.36
C ALA A 149 -9.66 9.49 -22.77
N LEU A 150 -8.82 9.59 -23.80
CA LEU A 150 -9.30 9.68 -25.18
C LEU A 150 -10.03 8.40 -25.63
N ASN A 151 -9.50 7.22 -25.29
CA ASN A 151 -10.14 5.94 -25.57
C ASN A 151 -11.49 5.82 -24.85
N HIS A 152 -11.55 6.22 -23.58
CA HIS A 152 -12.79 6.24 -22.81
C HIS A 152 -13.82 7.22 -23.42
N LEU A 153 -13.39 8.40 -23.88
CA LEU A 153 -14.26 9.35 -24.56
C LEU A 153 -14.79 8.78 -25.88
N HIS A 154 -13.93 8.15 -26.67
CA HIS A 154 -14.32 7.48 -27.91
C HIS A 154 -15.35 6.37 -27.66
N MET A 155 -15.11 5.53 -26.64
CA MET A 155 -16.05 4.50 -26.21
C MET A 155 -17.39 5.10 -25.75
N LEU A 156 -17.37 6.23 -25.04
CA LEU A 156 -18.58 6.89 -24.56
C LEU A 156 -19.41 7.43 -25.73
N VAL A 157 -18.80 8.18 -26.64
CA VAL A 157 -19.49 8.75 -27.82
C VAL A 157 -20.08 7.65 -28.70
N GLY A 158 -19.25 6.70 -29.14
CA GLY A 158 -19.71 5.58 -29.97
C GLY A 158 -20.67 4.63 -29.23
N GLY A 159 -20.55 4.56 -27.91
CA GLY A 159 -21.40 3.79 -27.03
C GLY A 159 -22.81 4.37 -26.93
N VAL A 160 -22.96 5.69 -26.79
CA VAL A 160 -24.26 6.37 -26.73
C VAL A 160 -25.08 6.12 -28.00
N ASP A 161 -24.47 6.24 -29.18
CA ASP A 161 -25.14 6.00 -30.46
C ASP A 161 -25.58 4.54 -30.63
N LYS A 162 -24.72 3.60 -30.24
CA LYS A 162 -25.04 2.16 -30.22
C LYS A 162 -26.18 1.85 -29.26
N LEU A 163 -26.11 2.35 -28.03
CA LEU A 163 -27.16 2.16 -27.02
C LEU A 163 -28.51 2.73 -27.49
N ARG A 164 -28.51 3.91 -28.10
CA ARG A 164 -29.73 4.52 -28.65
C ARG A 164 -30.35 3.64 -29.75
N THR A 165 -29.53 3.09 -30.64
CA THR A 165 -29.98 2.19 -31.72
C THR A 165 -30.53 0.88 -31.16
N MET A 166 -29.81 0.25 -30.23
CA MET A 166 -30.23 -1.00 -29.59
C MET A 166 -31.53 -0.84 -28.78
N THR A 167 -31.68 0.30 -28.08
CA THR A 167 -32.89 0.64 -27.31
C THR A 167 -34.10 0.74 -28.24
N ARG A 168 -33.95 1.42 -29.39
CA ARG A 168 -34.99 1.53 -30.41
C ARG A 168 -35.40 0.18 -30.99
N ASN A 169 -34.44 -0.72 -31.19
CA ASN A 169 -34.66 -2.06 -31.73
C ASN A 169 -35.09 -3.10 -30.68
N ARG A 170 -35.19 -2.71 -29.39
CA ARG A 170 -35.58 -3.59 -28.28
C ARG A 170 -34.63 -4.78 -28.05
N GLN A 171 -33.34 -4.62 -28.37
CA GLN A 171 -32.32 -5.66 -28.19
C GLN A 171 -31.81 -5.70 -26.73
N TYR A 172 -32.68 -6.03 -25.78
CA TYR A 172 -32.36 -5.95 -24.35
C TYR A 172 -31.14 -6.77 -23.93
N LYS A 173 -30.96 -7.97 -24.51
CA LYS A 173 -29.81 -8.82 -24.21
C LYS A 173 -28.46 -8.15 -24.50
N GLU A 174 -28.38 -7.42 -25.61
CA GLU A 174 -27.14 -6.82 -26.08
C GLU A 174 -26.84 -5.47 -25.39
N ILE A 175 -27.84 -4.86 -24.75
CA ILE A 175 -27.68 -3.57 -24.03
C ILE A 175 -26.93 -3.73 -22.71
N VAL A 176 -27.04 -4.90 -22.07
CA VAL A 176 -26.49 -5.20 -20.73
C VAL A 176 -25.01 -4.83 -20.62
N LEU A 177 -24.15 -5.42 -21.47
CA LEU A 177 -22.69 -5.21 -21.38
C LEU A 177 -22.25 -3.79 -21.78
N PRO A 178 -22.71 -3.21 -22.91
CA PRO A 178 -22.36 -1.84 -23.27
C PRO A 178 -22.82 -0.82 -22.23
N MET A 179 -24.00 -1.02 -21.63
CA MET A 179 -24.51 -0.11 -20.59
C MET A 179 -23.63 -0.13 -19.34
N GLN A 180 -23.21 -1.32 -18.87
CA GLN A 180 -22.28 -1.44 -17.75
C GLN A 180 -20.94 -0.78 -18.04
N ALA A 181 -20.35 -1.04 -19.21
CA ALA A 181 -19.07 -0.44 -19.61
C ALA A 181 -19.16 1.09 -19.68
N ILE A 182 -20.25 1.63 -20.24
CA ILE A 182 -20.47 3.07 -20.32
C ILE A 182 -20.67 3.69 -18.93
N MET A 183 -21.35 2.99 -18.01
CA MET A 183 -21.49 3.45 -16.64
C MET A 183 -20.15 3.50 -15.89
N GLU A 184 -19.30 2.50 -16.07
CA GLU A 184 -17.94 2.49 -15.49
C GLU A 184 -17.08 3.62 -16.07
N VAL A 185 -17.14 3.84 -17.38
CA VAL A 185 -16.45 4.95 -18.05
C VAL A 185 -16.96 6.30 -17.53
N LEU A 186 -18.26 6.47 -17.33
CA LEU A 186 -18.83 7.70 -16.76
C LEU A 186 -18.33 7.95 -15.33
N HIS A 187 -18.13 6.90 -14.54
CA HIS A 187 -17.57 7.03 -13.19
C HIS A 187 -16.12 7.53 -13.22
N HIS A 188 -15.29 7.02 -14.13
CA HIS A 188 -13.92 7.52 -14.32
C HIS A 188 -13.87 8.99 -14.75
N PHE A 189 -14.93 9.48 -15.38
CA PHE A 189 -15.07 10.86 -15.85
C PHE A 189 -15.67 11.83 -14.82
N GLU A 190 -15.96 11.39 -13.60
CA GLU A 190 -16.53 12.27 -12.55
C GLU A 190 -15.64 13.49 -12.25
N CYS A 191 -14.31 13.34 -12.36
CA CYS A 191 -13.35 14.43 -12.16
C CYS A 191 -13.40 15.50 -13.26
N TYR A 192 -13.99 15.22 -14.42
CA TYR A 192 -14.04 16.12 -15.58
C TYR A 192 -15.41 16.80 -15.75
N ARG A 193 -16.16 16.93 -14.64
CA ARG A 193 -17.56 17.37 -14.63
C ARG A 193 -17.80 18.77 -15.23
N GLU A 194 -16.78 19.61 -15.22
CA GLU A 194 -16.83 21.01 -15.69
C GLU A 194 -16.88 21.12 -17.22
N ILE A 195 -16.49 20.06 -17.94
CA ILE A 195 -16.51 20.05 -19.41
C ILE A 195 -17.95 19.92 -19.91
N ARG A 196 -18.43 20.93 -20.63
CA ARG A 196 -19.83 21.04 -21.08
C ARG A 196 -20.24 19.90 -22.01
N GLU A 197 -19.37 19.53 -22.94
CA GLU A 197 -19.59 18.47 -23.93
C GLU A 197 -19.75 17.12 -23.23
N LEU A 198 -18.92 16.86 -22.22
CA LEU A 198 -18.98 15.63 -21.42
C LEU A 198 -20.23 15.60 -20.53
N SER A 199 -20.63 16.74 -19.97
CA SER A 199 -21.92 16.85 -19.27
C SER A 199 -23.09 16.53 -20.20
N SER A 200 -23.09 17.07 -21.42
CA SER A 200 -24.14 16.75 -22.41
C SER A 200 -24.20 15.26 -22.72
N LEU A 201 -23.05 14.60 -22.87
CA LEU A 201 -22.98 13.18 -23.17
C LEU A 201 -23.46 12.33 -21.99
N ARG A 202 -23.09 12.70 -20.75
CA ARG A 202 -23.62 12.08 -19.53
C ARG A 202 -25.14 12.22 -19.45
N ASP A 203 -25.66 13.41 -19.73
CA ASP A 203 -27.10 13.68 -19.68
C ASP A 203 -27.84 12.87 -20.76
N GLN A 204 -27.24 12.66 -21.93
CA GLN A 204 -27.77 11.75 -22.96
C GLN A 204 -27.81 10.28 -22.49
N VAL A 205 -26.77 9.79 -21.79
CA VAL A 205 -26.78 8.43 -21.21
C VAL A 205 -27.87 8.31 -20.14
N HIS A 206 -28.03 9.31 -19.28
CA HIS A 206 -29.10 9.32 -18.28
C HIS A 206 -30.50 9.38 -18.91
N ALA A 207 -30.66 10.11 -20.01
CA ALA A 207 -31.89 10.12 -20.79
C ALA A 207 -32.19 8.73 -21.36
N ILE A 208 -31.22 8.09 -22.04
CA ILE A 208 -31.36 6.72 -22.56
C ILE A 208 -31.76 5.74 -21.45
N ARG A 209 -31.15 5.86 -20.26
CA ARG A 209 -31.48 5.01 -19.11
C ARG A 209 -32.93 5.21 -18.65
N THR A 210 -33.39 6.45 -18.61
CA THR A 210 -34.76 6.79 -18.22
C THR A 210 -35.77 6.30 -19.25
N ASP A 211 -35.45 6.49 -20.53
CA ASP A 211 -36.24 6.00 -21.65
C ASP A 211 -36.34 4.49 -21.62
N LEU A 212 -35.22 3.78 -21.44
CA LEU A 212 -35.15 2.33 -21.32
C LEU A 212 -35.96 1.81 -20.12
N ALA A 213 -35.88 2.50 -18.97
CA ALA A 213 -36.70 2.18 -17.80
C ALA A 213 -38.20 2.35 -18.08
N SER A 214 -38.59 3.40 -18.80
CA SER A 214 -39.99 3.65 -19.17
C SER A 214 -40.48 2.63 -20.19
N GLN A 215 -39.66 2.29 -21.18
CA GLN A 215 -39.94 1.34 -22.24
C GLN A 215 -40.10 -0.07 -21.68
N ILE A 216 -39.19 -0.53 -20.84
CA ILE A 216 -39.31 -1.83 -20.18
C ILE A 216 -40.59 -1.87 -19.33
N ARG A 217 -40.88 -0.83 -18.54
CA ARG A 217 -42.12 -0.79 -17.76
C ARG A 217 -43.38 -0.85 -18.64
N ALA A 218 -43.38 -0.18 -19.79
CA ALA A 218 -44.49 -0.23 -20.74
C ALA A 218 -44.64 -1.62 -21.37
N ASP A 219 -43.52 -2.25 -21.73
CA ASP A 219 -43.49 -3.59 -22.31
C ASP A 219 -43.99 -4.66 -21.35
N PHE A 220 -43.59 -4.57 -20.07
CA PHE A 220 -44.12 -5.44 -19.02
C PHE A 220 -45.62 -5.19 -18.81
N LYS A 221 -46.07 -3.93 -18.80
CA LYS A 221 -47.50 -3.61 -18.71
C LYS A 221 -48.28 -4.25 -19.85
N ASP A 222 -47.89 -4.01 -21.10
CA ASP A 222 -48.57 -4.55 -22.26
C ASP A 222 -48.59 -6.09 -22.26
N ALA A 223 -47.47 -6.73 -21.93
CA ALA A 223 -47.40 -8.18 -21.85
C ALA A 223 -48.35 -8.81 -20.82
N PHE A 224 -48.53 -8.16 -19.66
CA PHE A 224 -49.32 -8.72 -18.56
C PHE A 224 -50.76 -8.19 -18.49
N THR A 225 -51.10 -7.05 -19.11
CA THR A 225 -52.48 -6.53 -19.14
C THR A 225 -53.23 -6.92 -20.40
N THR A 226 -52.54 -7.06 -21.54
CA THR A 226 -53.17 -7.31 -22.85
C THR A 226 -53.33 -8.80 -23.14
N GLY A 227 -52.81 -9.67 -22.26
CA GLY A 227 -52.96 -11.13 -22.32
C GLY A 227 -52.44 -11.73 -23.64
N SER A 228 -53.16 -12.72 -24.17
CA SER A 228 -52.79 -13.51 -25.37
C SER A 228 -52.61 -12.73 -26.69
N LYS A 229 -52.75 -11.39 -26.68
CA LYS A 229 -52.49 -10.51 -27.83
C LYS A 229 -51.17 -9.73 -27.72
N SER A 230 -50.36 -9.97 -26.69
CA SER A 230 -49.08 -9.27 -26.52
C SER A 230 -48.12 -9.61 -27.66
N THR A 231 -47.56 -8.59 -28.29
CA THR A 231 -46.58 -8.73 -29.38
C THR A 231 -45.16 -9.07 -28.88
N ILE A 232 -44.96 -9.07 -27.55
CA ILE A 232 -43.66 -9.22 -26.90
C ILE A 232 -43.50 -10.64 -26.35
N SER A 233 -42.40 -11.30 -26.71
CA SER A 233 -42.09 -12.66 -26.27
C SER A 233 -41.61 -12.68 -24.81
N HIS A 234 -41.96 -13.75 -24.08
CA HIS A 234 -41.43 -14.05 -22.74
C HIS A 234 -39.89 -14.07 -22.68
N ARG A 235 -39.23 -14.44 -23.78
CA ARG A 235 -37.76 -14.40 -23.89
C ARG A 235 -37.24 -12.97 -23.84
N THR A 236 -37.88 -12.06 -24.58
CA THR A 236 -37.52 -10.63 -24.61
C THR A 236 -37.73 -9.97 -23.25
N LEU A 237 -38.78 -10.36 -22.51
CA LEU A 237 -39.00 -9.91 -21.14
C LEU A 237 -37.93 -10.44 -20.16
N SER A 238 -37.50 -11.69 -20.33
CA SER A 238 -36.40 -12.27 -19.55
C SER A 238 -35.09 -11.53 -19.79
N GLU A 239 -34.78 -11.23 -21.05
CA GLU A 239 -33.62 -10.42 -21.43
C GLU A 239 -33.72 -8.98 -20.87
N ALA A 240 -34.92 -8.40 -20.83
CA ALA A 240 -35.18 -7.10 -20.21
C ALA A 240 -34.95 -7.10 -18.68
N CYS A 241 -35.17 -8.22 -17.99
CA CYS A 241 -34.85 -8.33 -16.56
C CYS A 241 -33.35 -8.13 -16.30
N GLY A 242 -32.47 -8.63 -17.17
CA GLY A 242 -31.03 -8.42 -17.08
C GLY A 242 -30.64 -6.94 -17.18
N VAL A 243 -31.37 -6.18 -18.02
CA VAL A 243 -31.21 -4.73 -18.14
C VAL A 243 -31.70 -4.00 -16.89
N VAL A 244 -32.84 -4.42 -16.32
CA VAL A 244 -33.39 -3.85 -15.08
C VAL A 244 -32.43 -4.01 -13.89
N ASP A 245 -31.66 -5.10 -13.84
CA ASP A 245 -30.67 -5.32 -12.78
C ASP A 245 -29.45 -4.37 -12.87
N ILE A 246 -29.13 -3.86 -14.05
CA ILE A 246 -28.06 -2.86 -14.27
C ILE A 246 -28.58 -1.44 -14.03
N LEU A 247 -29.86 -1.22 -14.26
CA LEU A 247 -30.52 0.06 -14.03
C LEU A 247 -30.59 0.39 -12.52
N GLU A 248 -31.17 1.56 -12.21
CA GLU A 248 -31.34 1.96 -10.82
C GLU A 248 -32.22 0.97 -10.04
N PRO A 249 -31.87 0.67 -8.78
CA PRO A 249 -32.65 -0.24 -7.93
C PRO A 249 -34.09 0.23 -7.73
N LYS A 250 -34.34 1.55 -7.84
CA LYS A 250 -35.67 2.15 -7.78
C LYS A 250 -36.58 1.65 -8.91
N VAL A 251 -36.07 1.52 -10.13
CA VAL A 251 -36.85 1.04 -11.29
C VAL A 251 -37.31 -0.38 -11.06
N LYS A 252 -36.42 -1.24 -10.56
CA LYS A 252 -36.73 -2.61 -10.18
C LYS A 252 -37.81 -2.67 -9.08
N GLN A 253 -37.68 -1.86 -8.03
CA GLN A 253 -38.66 -1.81 -6.94
C GLN A 253 -40.05 -1.35 -7.43
N GLU A 254 -40.11 -0.33 -8.28
CA GLU A 254 -41.37 0.16 -8.86
C GLU A 254 -42.02 -0.90 -9.77
N LEU A 255 -41.24 -1.56 -10.62
CA LEU A 255 -41.71 -2.63 -11.50
C LEU A 255 -42.26 -3.81 -10.69
N LEU A 256 -41.49 -4.28 -9.69
CA LEU A 256 -41.91 -5.37 -8.80
C LEU A 256 -43.17 -5.01 -8.03
N LYS A 257 -43.25 -3.80 -7.46
CA LYS A 257 -44.42 -3.33 -6.72
C LYS A 257 -45.67 -3.33 -7.61
N TRP A 258 -45.56 -2.80 -8.84
CA TRP A 258 -46.65 -2.82 -9.80
C TRP A 258 -47.05 -4.26 -10.15
N PHE A 259 -46.09 -5.11 -10.47
CA PHE A 259 -46.34 -6.48 -10.89
C PHE A 259 -47.02 -7.31 -9.78
N ILE A 260 -46.52 -7.21 -8.54
CA ILE A 260 -47.12 -7.89 -7.38
C ILE A 260 -48.56 -7.43 -7.15
N ASN A 261 -48.84 -6.13 -7.32
CA ASN A 261 -50.20 -5.61 -7.20
C ASN A 261 -51.13 -6.18 -8.27
N VAL A 262 -50.66 -6.33 -9.52
CA VAL A 262 -51.43 -6.97 -10.60
C VAL A 262 -51.72 -8.43 -10.26
N GLN A 263 -50.72 -9.18 -9.79
CA GLN A 263 -50.89 -10.59 -9.41
C GLN A 263 -51.88 -10.77 -8.24
N LEU A 264 -51.88 -9.86 -7.27
CA LEU A 264 -52.78 -9.90 -6.11
C LEU A 264 -54.12 -9.20 -6.36
N GLN A 265 -54.37 -8.66 -7.56
CA GLN A 265 -55.63 -7.98 -7.87
C GLN A 265 -56.82 -8.96 -7.81
N GLU A 266 -56.67 -10.17 -8.34
CA GLU A 266 -57.69 -11.21 -8.25
C GLU A 266 -58.02 -11.56 -6.79
N TYR A 267 -56.99 -11.62 -5.93
CA TYR A 267 -57.17 -11.85 -4.50
C TYR A 267 -57.97 -10.73 -3.82
N GLN A 268 -57.66 -9.47 -4.11
CA GLN A 268 -58.40 -8.33 -3.57
C GLN A 268 -59.88 -8.40 -3.96
N HIS A 269 -60.17 -8.76 -5.21
CA HIS A 269 -61.55 -8.93 -5.66
C HIS A 269 -62.26 -10.12 -4.98
N LEU A 270 -61.59 -11.27 -4.83
CA LEU A 270 -62.17 -12.48 -4.23
C LEU A 270 -62.36 -12.42 -2.71
N PHE A 271 -61.68 -11.51 -2.03
CA PHE A 271 -61.73 -11.38 -0.57
C PHE A 271 -62.06 -9.95 -0.12
N SER A 272 -62.70 -9.20 -1.00
CA SER A 272 -63.27 -7.87 -0.73
C SER A 272 -64.25 -7.95 0.47
N PRO A 273 -64.33 -6.92 1.34
CA PRO A 273 -65.13 -6.97 2.56
C PRO A 273 -66.64 -7.18 2.33
N GLU A 274 -67.13 -6.94 1.12
CA GLU A 274 -68.52 -7.21 0.70
C GLU A 274 -68.81 -8.72 0.51
N GLN A 275 -67.77 -9.54 0.33
CA GLN A 275 -67.93 -10.98 0.10
C GLN A 275 -67.90 -11.77 1.41
N GLU A 276 -68.81 -12.73 1.57
CA GLU A 276 -68.86 -13.59 2.76
C GLU A 276 -67.60 -14.44 2.96
N CYS A 277 -66.94 -14.82 1.85
CA CYS A 277 -65.67 -15.55 1.89
C CYS A 277 -64.49 -14.73 2.43
N ALA A 278 -64.67 -13.42 2.62
CA ALA A 278 -63.67 -12.56 3.26
C ALA A 278 -63.60 -12.74 4.79
N TRP A 279 -64.64 -13.31 5.41
CA TRP A 279 -64.70 -13.50 6.85
C TRP A 279 -63.62 -14.46 7.38
N ILE A 280 -63.19 -14.27 8.63
CA ILE A 280 -62.08 -15.02 9.26
C ILE A 280 -62.33 -16.53 9.33
N SER A 281 -63.60 -16.98 9.31
CA SER A 281 -63.94 -18.42 9.22
C SER A 281 -63.38 -19.09 7.97
N PHE A 282 -63.15 -18.33 6.90
CA PHE A 282 -62.64 -18.82 5.62
C PHE A 282 -61.14 -18.52 5.42
N VAL A 283 -60.39 -18.25 6.50
CA VAL A 283 -58.95 -17.95 6.42
C VAL A 283 -58.14 -19.05 5.69
N GLU A 284 -58.56 -20.31 5.82
CA GLU A 284 -57.95 -21.44 5.09
C GLU A 284 -58.08 -21.30 3.56
N ARG A 285 -59.18 -20.71 3.06
CA ARG A 285 -59.37 -20.45 1.63
C ARG A 285 -58.40 -19.40 1.11
N ARG A 286 -58.07 -18.38 1.91
CA ARG A 286 -57.06 -17.37 1.57
C ARG A 286 -55.69 -18.03 1.38
N TYR A 287 -55.29 -18.90 2.30
CA TYR A 287 -54.02 -19.64 2.19
C TYR A 287 -54.00 -20.65 1.03
N ALA A 288 -55.12 -21.35 0.80
CA ALA A 288 -55.24 -22.26 -0.34
C ALA A 288 -55.21 -21.52 -1.69
N TRP A 289 -55.75 -20.30 -1.75
CA TRP A 289 -55.62 -19.43 -2.92
C TRP A 289 -54.16 -19.10 -3.19
N LEU A 290 -53.41 -18.61 -2.20
CA LEU A 290 -51.99 -18.29 -2.39
C LEU A 290 -51.18 -19.51 -2.86
N LYS A 291 -51.40 -20.69 -2.26
CA LYS A 291 -50.69 -21.92 -2.67
C LYS A 291 -50.91 -22.24 -4.14
N ARG A 292 -52.16 -22.19 -4.61
CA ARG A 292 -52.50 -22.44 -6.03
C ARG A 292 -51.92 -21.36 -6.94
N HIS A 293 -52.02 -20.09 -6.53
CA HIS A 293 -51.49 -18.97 -7.28
C HIS A 293 -49.96 -19.06 -7.45
N LEU A 294 -49.23 -19.37 -6.37
CA LEU A 294 -47.76 -19.52 -6.44
C LEU A 294 -47.32 -20.69 -7.34
N LEU A 295 -48.07 -21.82 -7.35
CA LEU A 295 -47.79 -22.94 -8.25
C LEU A 295 -48.00 -22.55 -9.71
N ALA A 296 -49.16 -21.95 -10.03
CA ALA A 296 -49.46 -21.48 -11.38
C ALA A 296 -48.49 -20.39 -11.86
N PHE A 297 -48.06 -19.51 -10.96
CA PHE A 297 -47.06 -18.49 -11.23
C PHE A 297 -45.69 -19.09 -11.57
N GLU A 298 -45.22 -20.07 -10.77
CA GLU A 298 -43.93 -20.72 -11.00
C GLU A 298 -43.92 -21.53 -12.31
N GLU A 299 -45.03 -22.19 -12.65
CA GLU A 299 -45.17 -22.95 -13.91
C GLU A 299 -45.18 -22.04 -15.15
N SER A 300 -45.84 -20.88 -15.08
CA SER A 300 -46.02 -20.00 -16.23
C SER A 300 -44.92 -18.94 -16.41
N LEU A 301 -44.43 -18.37 -15.30
CA LEU A 301 -43.53 -17.21 -15.31
C LEU A 301 -42.18 -17.48 -14.65
N GLY A 302 -41.96 -18.70 -14.14
CA GLY A 302 -40.70 -19.09 -13.50
C GLY A 302 -39.46 -18.90 -14.38
N ASN A 303 -39.60 -19.02 -15.70
CA ASN A 303 -38.51 -18.84 -16.67
C ASN A 303 -38.33 -17.40 -17.15
N VAL A 304 -39.28 -16.50 -16.86
CA VAL A 304 -39.23 -15.11 -17.32
C VAL A 304 -38.39 -14.26 -16.37
N PHE A 305 -38.56 -14.47 -15.06
CA PHE A 305 -37.90 -13.66 -14.05
C PHE A 305 -36.67 -14.35 -13.46
N PRO A 306 -35.58 -13.60 -13.19
CA PRO A 306 -34.43 -14.15 -12.50
C PRO A 306 -34.77 -14.67 -11.09
N HIS A 307 -34.24 -15.84 -10.73
CA HIS A 307 -34.42 -16.40 -9.39
C HIS A 307 -33.88 -15.49 -8.27
N THR A 308 -32.90 -14.65 -8.58
CA THR A 308 -32.32 -13.66 -7.66
C THR A 308 -33.33 -12.62 -7.17
N TRP A 309 -34.42 -12.40 -7.91
CA TRP A 309 -35.46 -11.42 -7.55
C TRP A 309 -36.43 -11.94 -6.48
N LYS A 310 -36.42 -13.26 -6.21
CA LYS A 310 -37.23 -13.93 -5.19
C LYS A 310 -38.71 -13.50 -5.22
N LEU A 311 -39.29 -13.41 -6.42
CA LEU A 311 -40.66 -12.92 -6.63
C LEU A 311 -41.71 -13.69 -5.83
N SER A 312 -41.61 -15.02 -5.73
CA SER A 312 -42.53 -15.83 -4.93
C SER A 312 -42.55 -15.41 -3.44
N GLU A 313 -41.38 -15.03 -2.89
CA GLU A 313 -41.26 -14.52 -1.53
C GLU A 313 -41.88 -13.12 -1.41
N ALA A 314 -41.60 -12.23 -2.38
CA ALA A 314 -42.14 -10.88 -2.40
C ALA A 314 -43.68 -10.85 -2.52
N ILE A 315 -44.25 -11.70 -3.39
CA ILE A 315 -45.71 -11.89 -3.52
C ILE A 315 -46.29 -12.39 -2.20
N THR A 316 -45.67 -13.40 -1.59
CA THR A 316 -46.11 -13.95 -0.30
C THR A 316 -46.08 -12.88 0.80
N GLN A 317 -45.01 -12.10 0.89
CA GLN A 317 -44.88 -11.04 1.88
C GLN A 317 -45.99 -9.99 1.72
N GLN A 318 -46.26 -9.57 0.48
CA GLN A 318 -47.30 -8.59 0.20
C GLN A 318 -48.70 -9.15 0.48
N PHE A 319 -48.95 -10.42 0.12
CA PHE A 319 -50.17 -11.14 0.46
C PHE A 319 -50.39 -11.17 1.99
N CYS A 320 -49.35 -11.49 2.79
CA CYS A 320 -49.46 -11.51 4.25
C CYS A 320 -49.78 -10.13 4.82
N LYS A 321 -49.14 -9.06 4.31
CA LYS A 321 -49.41 -7.67 4.72
C LYS A 321 -50.86 -7.26 4.41
N MET A 322 -51.34 -7.56 3.20
CA MET A 322 -52.72 -7.27 2.80
C MET A 322 -53.72 -8.06 3.63
N THR A 323 -53.51 -9.37 3.77
CA THR A 323 -54.38 -10.25 4.57
C THR A 323 -54.48 -9.80 6.02
N LYS A 324 -53.35 -9.42 6.63
CA LYS A 324 -53.33 -8.86 7.99
C LYS A 324 -54.21 -7.61 8.10
N THR A 325 -54.07 -6.70 7.15
CA THR A 325 -54.79 -5.42 7.14
C THR A 325 -56.28 -5.64 6.91
N GLU A 326 -56.65 -6.44 5.92
CA GLU A 326 -58.05 -6.78 5.60
C GLU A 326 -58.73 -7.51 6.76
N LEU A 327 -58.10 -8.56 7.32
CA LEU A 327 -58.67 -9.28 8.46
C LEU A 327 -58.81 -8.38 9.68
N SER A 328 -57.84 -7.50 9.96
CA SER A 328 -57.94 -6.53 11.06
C SER A 328 -59.14 -5.61 10.90
N ASN A 329 -59.36 -5.08 9.68
CA ASN A 329 -60.47 -4.18 9.39
C ASN A 329 -61.84 -4.89 9.47
N ILE A 330 -61.92 -6.10 8.91
CA ILE A 330 -63.14 -6.92 8.90
C ILE A 330 -63.52 -7.33 10.33
N MET A 331 -62.54 -7.77 11.14
CA MET A 331 -62.75 -8.14 12.53
C MET A 331 -63.14 -6.93 13.40
N ALA A 332 -62.55 -5.76 13.15
CA ALA A 332 -62.94 -4.53 13.84
C ALA A 332 -64.40 -4.14 13.54
N SER A 333 -64.84 -4.33 12.30
CA SER A 333 -66.19 -3.98 11.84
C SER A 333 -67.26 -4.94 12.34
N ARG A 334 -66.95 -6.23 12.46
CA ARG A 334 -67.87 -7.29 12.94
C ARG A 334 -67.46 -7.86 14.29
N ARG A 335 -67.06 -7.00 15.22
CA ARG A 335 -66.51 -7.41 16.53
C ARG A 335 -67.42 -8.33 17.32
N ASN A 336 -68.75 -8.16 17.18
CA ASN A 336 -69.75 -8.95 17.89
C ASN A 336 -69.91 -10.39 17.37
N GLU A 337 -69.41 -10.67 16.17
CA GLU A 337 -69.44 -12.01 15.54
C GLU A 337 -68.17 -12.82 15.82
N VAL A 338 -67.22 -12.26 16.58
CA VAL A 338 -65.94 -12.89 16.90
C VAL A 338 -66.07 -13.74 18.16
N ASP A 339 -66.00 -15.07 17.99
CA ASP A 339 -65.96 -16.05 19.09
C ASP A 339 -64.53 -16.61 19.31
N VAL A 340 -64.24 -17.05 20.54
CA VAL A 340 -62.97 -17.66 20.95
C VAL A 340 -62.67 -18.91 20.13
N LYS A 341 -63.68 -19.76 19.83
CA LYS A 341 -63.48 -20.96 19.00
C LYS A 341 -63.04 -20.61 17.58
N LEU A 342 -63.64 -19.57 17.02
CA LEU A 342 -63.31 -19.06 15.68
C LEU A 342 -61.87 -18.52 15.63
N LEU A 343 -61.46 -17.77 16.67
CA LEU A 343 -60.10 -17.27 16.80
C LEU A 343 -59.08 -18.40 16.95
N LEU A 344 -59.34 -19.39 17.81
CA LEU A 344 -58.47 -20.56 17.98
C LEU A 344 -58.31 -21.34 16.67
N TYR A 345 -59.41 -21.56 15.93
CA TYR A 345 -59.36 -22.17 14.61
C TYR A 345 -58.48 -21.35 13.65
N ALA A 346 -58.69 -20.04 13.58
CA ALA A 346 -57.94 -19.16 12.68
C ALA A 346 -56.45 -19.09 13.04
N ILE A 347 -56.09 -18.99 14.32
CA ILE A 347 -54.71 -19.00 14.80
C ILE A 347 -54.02 -20.31 14.44
N GLN A 348 -54.67 -21.46 14.69
CA GLN A 348 -54.10 -22.77 14.36
C GLN A 348 -53.82 -22.91 12.85
N LYS A 349 -54.77 -22.46 12.01
CA LYS A 349 -54.60 -22.48 10.54
C LYS A 349 -53.51 -21.51 10.07
N THR A 350 -53.43 -20.33 10.67
CA THR A 350 -52.40 -19.32 10.39
C THR A 350 -51.02 -19.84 10.77
N TYR A 351 -50.86 -20.43 11.95
CA TYR A 351 -49.61 -21.01 12.41
C TYR A 351 -49.11 -22.13 11.49
N ASN A 352 -49.99 -23.04 11.09
CA ASN A 352 -49.65 -24.11 10.14
C ASN A 352 -49.21 -23.55 8.77
N PHE A 353 -49.82 -22.45 8.34
CA PHE A 353 -49.44 -21.75 7.11
C PHE A 353 -48.09 -21.05 7.24
N GLU A 354 -47.83 -20.34 8.34
CA GLU A 354 -46.54 -19.70 8.63
C GLU A 354 -45.39 -20.71 8.68
N LEU A 355 -45.59 -21.87 9.31
CA LEU A 355 -44.62 -22.96 9.31
C LEU A 355 -44.29 -23.46 7.88
N LEU A 356 -45.30 -23.52 7.00
CA LEU A 356 -45.11 -23.90 5.61
C LEU A 356 -44.30 -22.85 4.85
N LEU A 357 -44.61 -21.55 5.04
CA LEU A 357 -43.86 -20.46 4.43
C LEU A 357 -42.40 -20.44 4.90
N HIS A 358 -42.18 -20.64 6.20
CA HIS A 358 -40.85 -20.72 6.79
C HIS A 358 -40.03 -21.84 6.13
N LYS A 359 -40.59 -23.05 6.03
CA LYS A 359 -39.91 -24.17 5.35
C LYS A 359 -39.61 -23.87 3.87
N ARG A 360 -40.51 -23.19 3.16
CA ARG A 360 -40.36 -22.90 1.72
C ARG A 360 -39.33 -21.81 1.41
N PHE A 361 -39.30 -20.73 2.18
CA PHE A 361 -38.49 -19.55 1.85
C PHE A 361 -37.18 -19.43 2.65
N ILE A 362 -37.16 -19.88 3.91
CA ILE A 362 -35.94 -19.85 4.73
C ILE A 362 -35.10 -21.11 4.51
N GLY A 363 -35.72 -22.23 4.15
CA GLY A 363 -35.04 -23.50 3.82
C GLY A 363 -34.26 -23.54 2.50
N LYS A 364 -34.10 -22.40 1.80
CA LYS A 364 -33.33 -22.28 0.54
C LYS A 364 -32.17 -21.28 0.60
N ILE A 365 -31.81 -20.79 1.78
CA ILE A 365 -30.49 -20.18 1.99
C ILE A 365 -29.55 -21.36 2.27
N PHE A 366 -28.56 -21.58 1.40
CA PHE A 366 -27.67 -22.76 1.28
C PHE A 366 -28.16 -23.88 0.34
N ASN A 367 -27.90 -23.67 -0.95
CA ASN A 367 -26.91 -24.47 -1.69
C ASN A 367 -26.42 -23.68 -2.91
#